data_AF-A0A1J3J2R1-F1
#
_entry.id   AF-A0A1J3J2R1-F1
#
_cell.length_a   1.000
_cell.length_b   1.000
_cell.length_c   1.000
_cell.angle_alpha   90.00
_cell.angle_beta   90.00
_cell.angle_gamma   90.00
#
_symmetry.space_group_name_H-M   'P 1'
#
loop_
_entity.id
_entity.type
_entity.pdbx_description
1 polymer ?
#
loop_
_entity_poly.entity_id
_entity_poly.type
_entity_poly.pdbx_seq_one_letter_code
_entity_poly.pdbx_strand_id
1 'polypeptide(L)'
;MTASETIAAAIDRIDEKKEKLKKAFEDLQAHRSLLSPSFSLSWSEIDSHFSSLQTSLSNRFRLLQSASPLENDSRRLETADAGTSSEATVVRPELRSLCEMMDGFGLTKFLVDNWDDDAPPNLELSAAIRCSPDPATMVLDAIQGWNHTHTPSSGKSVDVRRVFVLLMEALIEINANITVNMSERAKKMARDWKTKINKKPFEALLFLHLVAAFELGSEFSSDELFDYVFMIARYKQSTWVCNKVGLDRGRVGNLIKKLLDYGKPTVAVRFMYECGGMTDGEFQPIPILKSYIKDCRESAHKLCAEDDYSLKSQNIATDKEVSALKAVVKIIKDHNLESEFREEKVEERVEELEKQKAQRKRSSSNPQQEPQKKGRKRPRDRYGTAPSQQQPFARPEATQQHGLQLNPFGLAGVVLPYMNPLAATPQSVYYGQQNGIVLPPQFHPAYYSQ
;
A
#
# COMPACT_ATOMS: atom_id res chain seq x y z
N MET A 1 -47.15 -0.21 9.69
CA MET A 1 -46.05 0.61 10.24
C MET A 1 -45.26 1.19 9.09
N THR A 2 -44.95 2.49 9.13
CA THR A 2 -43.97 3.08 8.19
C THR A 2 -42.54 2.66 8.55
N ALA A 3 -41.59 2.85 7.63
CA ALA A 3 -40.17 2.64 7.90
C ALA A 3 -39.68 3.51 9.06
N SER A 4 -40.17 4.76 9.16
CA SER A 4 -39.90 5.67 10.28
C SER A 4 -40.38 5.11 11.62
N GLU A 5 -41.64 4.67 11.73
CA GLU A 5 -42.17 4.03 12.95
C GLU A 5 -41.37 2.79 13.37
N THR A 6 -40.89 2.01 12.39
CA THR A 6 -40.11 0.80 12.63
C THR A 6 -38.74 1.12 13.22
N ILE A 7 -38.09 2.20 12.74
CA ILE A 7 -36.81 2.67 13.25
C ILE A 7 -36.97 3.31 14.65
N ALA A 8 -38.02 4.11 14.87
CA ALA A 8 -38.33 4.67 16.18
C ALA A 8 -38.49 3.56 17.24
N ALA A 9 -39.35 2.57 16.97
CA ALA A 9 -39.57 1.44 17.87
C ALA A 9 -38.32 0.55 18.07
N ALA A 10 -37.35 0.60 17.14
CA ALA A 10 -36.06 -0.08 17.30
C ALA A 10 -35.08 0.71 18.19
N ILE A 11 -35.14 2.05 18.16
CA ILE A 11 -34.36 2.93 19.04
C ILE A 11 -34.86 2.82 20.48
N ASP A 12 -36.17 2.86 20.71
CA ASP A 12 -36.77 2.74 22.06
C ASP A 12 -36.45 1.39 22.74
N ARG A 13 -36.22 0.33 21.95
CA ARG A 13 -35.78 -0.99 22.43
C ARG A 13 -34.31 -1.04 22.86
N ILE A 14 -33.53 0.02 22.67
CA ILE A 14 -32.12 0.08 23.10
C ILE A 14 -32.06 0.11 24.63
N ASP A 15 -32.91 0.91 25.29
CA ASP A 15 -32.93 1.04 26.76
C ASP A 15 -33.27 -0.30 27.45
N GLU A 16 -34.29 -1.02 26.95
CA GLU A 16 -34.66 -2.34 27.46
C GLU A 16 -33.53 -3.37 27.33
N LYS A 17 -32.75 -3.30 26.24
CA LYS A 17 -31.58 -4.16 26.02
C LYS A 17 -30.40 -3.75 26.90
N LYS A 18 -30.19 -2.44 27.09
CA LYS A 18 -29.15 -1.88 27.96
C LYS A 18 -29.35 -2.31 29.41
N GLU A 19 -30.58 -2.28 29.91
CA GLU A 19 -30.90 -2.72 31.28
C GLU A 19 -30.76 -4.26 31.44
N LYS A 20 -31.14 -5.06 30.42
CA LYS A 20 -30.86 -6.51 30.42
C LYS A 20 -29.37 -6.82 30.43
N LEU A 21 -28.57 -6.05 29.68
CA LEU A 21 -27.11 -6.17 29.66
C LEU A 21 -26.50 -5.77 31.01
N LYS A 22 -27.02 -4.72 31.65
CA LYS A 22 -26.61 -4.29 32.99
C LYS A 22 -26.82 -5.38 34.03
N LYS A 23 -28.02 -6.00 34.05
CA LYS A 23 -28.31 -7.12 34.93
C LYS A 23 -27.36 -8.30 34.72
N ALA A 24 -27.10 -8.67 33.46
CA ALA A 24 -26.14 -9.73 33.14
C ALA A 24 -24.70 -9.37 33.54
N PHE A 25 -24.32 -8.09 33.51
CA PHE A 25 -23.03 -7.60 34.00
C PHE A 25 -22.94 -7.65 35.53
N GLU A 26 -23.99 -7.27 36.24
CA GLU A 26 -24.10 -7.37 37.70
C GLU A 26 -24.04 -8.83 38.17
N ASP A 27 -24.79 -9.73 37.51
CA ASP A 27 -24.74 -11.18 37.76
C ASP A 27 -23.33 -11.75 37.52
N LEU A 28 -22.66 -11.36 36.42
CA LEU A 28 -21.27 -11.75 36.12
C LEU A 28 -20.28 -11.20 37.17
N GLN A 29 -20.51 -9.97 37.65
CA GLN A 29 -19.67 -9.33 38.66
C GLN A 29 -19.87 -9.94 40.06
N ALA A 30 -21.04 -10.48 40.38
CA ALA A 30 -21.27 -11.29 41.58
C ALA A 30 -20.43 -12.58 41.59
N HIS A 31 -20.12 -13.13 40.42
CA HIS A 31 -19.25 -14.31 40.25
C HIS A 31 -17.77 -13.98 39.99
N ARG A 32 -17.32 -12.74 40.28
CA ARG A 32 -15.94 -12.26 40.03
C ARG A 32 -14.83 -13.10 40.65
N SER A 33 -15.10 -13.85 41.73
CA SER A 33 -14.13 -14.79 42.33
C SER A 33 -13.80 -16.00 41.45
N LEU A 34 -14.59 -16.28 40.41
CA LEU A 34 -14.37 -17.33 39.42
C LEU A 34 -13.74 -16.79 38.12
N LEU A 35 -13.55 -15.48 38.02
CA LEU A 35 -13.00 -14.81 36.83
C LEU A 35 -11.51 -14.50 37.02
N SER A 36 -10.75 -14.51 35.92
CA SER A 36 -9.34 -14.14 35.94
C SER A 36 -9.14 -12.70 36.43
N PRO A 37 -8.08 -12.38 37.21
CA PRO A 37 -7.79 -11.01 37.66
C PRO A 37 -7.69 -9.97 36.54
N SER A 38 -7.46 -10.41 35.29
CA SER A 38 -7.37 -9.59 34.08
C SER A 38 -8.70 -8.98 33.61
N PHE A 39 -9.85 -9.34 34.18
CA PHE A 39 -11.15 -8.80 33.77
C PHE A 39 -11.43 -7.43 34.44
N SER A 40 -10.91 -6.36 33.83
CA SER A 40 -10.99 -4.98 34.33
C SER A 40 -12.00 -4.09 33.60
N LEU A 41 -13.09 -4.66 33.05
CA LEU A 41 -14.15 -3.88 32.40
C LEU A 41 -15.04 -3.18 33.43
N SER A 42 -15.25 -1.86 33.29
CA SER A 42 -16.21 -1.13 34.11
C SER A 42 -17.57 -0.99 33.40
N TRP A 43 -18.66 -1.02 34.17
CA TRP A 43 -19.99 -0.71 33.61
C TRP A 43 -20.03 0.71 33.02
N SER A 44 -19.33 1.66 33.63
CA SER A 44 -19.25 3.06 33.17
C SER A 44 -18.72 3.23 31.75
N GLU A 45 -17.73 2.44 31.34
CA GLU A 45 -17.19 2.49 29.97
C GLU A 45 -18.22 1.95 28.95
N ILE A 46 -18.86 0.82 29.30
CA ILE A 46 -19.89 0.17 28.50
C ILE A 46 -21.12 1.09 28.35
N ASP A 47 -21.60 1.66 29.46
CA ASP A 47 -22.75 2.55 29.52
C ASP A 47 -22.53 3.83 28.72
N SER A 48 -21.35 4.45 28.87
CA SER A 48 -20.94 5.64 28.11
C SER A 48 -20.93 5.38 26.60
N HIS A 49 -20.35 4.25 26.16
CA HIS A 49 -20.30 3.87 24.76
C HIS A 49 -21.70 3.63 24.17
N PHE A 50 -22.57 2.88 24.85
CA PHE A 50 -23.95 2.67 24.39
C PHE A 50 -24.78 3.96 24.37
N SER A 51 -24.63 4.83 25.38
CA SER A 51 -25.34 6.12 25.45
C SER A 51 -24.91 7.07 24.32
N SER A 52 -23.61 7.07 23.97
CA SER A 52 -23.08 7.81 22.82
C SER A 52 -23.66 7.30 21.50
N LEU A 53 -23.70 5.97 21.29
CA LEU A 53 -24.30 5.36 20.11
C LEU A 53 -25.80 5.66 19.99
N GLN A 54 -26.55 5.55 21.08
CA GLN A 54 -27.99 5.87 21.13
C GLN A 54 -28.24 7.34 20.79
N THR A 55 -27.45 8.27 21.36
CA THR A 55 -27.51 9.71 21.05
C THR A 55 -27.22 9.99 19.57
N SER A 56 -26.21 9.31 19.00
CA SER A 56 -25.84 9.43 17.58
C SER A 56 -26.95 8.91 16.66
N LEU A 57 -27.54 7.75 16.97
CA LEU A 57 -28.65 7.17 16.21
C LEU A 57 -29.92 8.04 16.28
N SER A 58 -30.31 8.52 17.46
CA SER A 58 -31.46 9.42 17.63
C SER A 58 -31.27 10.74 16.87
N ASN A 59 -30.06 11.31 16.87
CA ASN A 59 -29.75 12.50 16.08
C ASN A 59 -29.86 12.25 14.57
N ARG A 60 -29.29 11.15 14.07
CA ARG A 60 -29.41 10.77 12.65
C ARG A 60 -30.85 10.48 12.24
N PHE A 61 -31.62 9.83 13.11
CA PHE A 61 -33.03 9.55 12.85
C PHE A 61 -33.88 10.83 12.78
N ARG A 62 -33.66 11.78 13.69
CA ARG A 62 -34.27 13.12 13.65
C ARG A 62 -33.92 13.88 12.36
N LEU A 63 -32.66 13.79 11.90
CA LEU A 63 -32.25 14.38 10.62
C LEU A 63 -32.95 13.71 9.42
N LEU A 64 -33.08 12.39 9.41
CA LEU A 64 -33.81 11.65 8.37
C LEU A 64 -35.31 12.02 8.35
N GLN A 65 -35.93 12.19 9.52
CA GLN A 65 -37.32 12.67 9.62
C GLN A 65 -37.47 14.10 9.08
N SER A 66 -36.46 14.96 9.19
CA SER A 66 -36.47 16.31 8.63
C SER A 66 -36.16 16.39 7.12
N ALA A 67 -35.79 15.28 6.48
CA ALA A 67 -35.19 15.27 5.14
C ALA A 67 -35.95 14.41 4.09
N SER A 68 -37.21 14.05 4.34
CA SER A 68 -38.04 13.19 3.47
C SER A 68 -39.38 13.89 3.15
N PRO A 69 -39.93 13.77 1.93
CA PRO A 69 -40.34 14.97 1.19
C PRO A 69 -41.83 15.33 1.24
N LEU A 70 -42.11 16.62 1.05
CA LEU A 70 -43.36 17.11 0.45
C LEU A 70 -43.16 17.26 -1.07
N GLU A 71 -44.19 16.91 -1.84
CA GLU A 71 -44.26 17.15 -3.27
C GLU A 71 -44.48 18.65 -3.59
N ASN A 72 -43.97 19.09 -4.75
CA ASN A 72 -44.31 20.32 -5.51
C ASN A 72 -44.92 21.53 -4.76
N ASP A 73 -44.26 22.69 -4.87
CA ASP A 73 -44.59 23.63 -5.97
C ASP A 73 -43.45 24.64 -6.24
N SER A 74 -43.50 25.29 -7.40
CA SER A 74 -42.52 26.28 -7.87
C SER A 74 -42.72 27.67 -7.25
N ARG A 75 -41.63 28.31 -6.76
CA ARG A 75 -41.35 29.75 -7.03
C ARG A 75 -39.95 30.24 -6.62
N ARG A 76 -39.33 30.92 -7.59
CA ARG A 76 -38.17 31.85 -7.59
C ARG A 76 -37.80 32.59 -6.28
N LEU A 77 -36.48 32.76 -6.10
CA LEU A 77 -35.73 33.92 -5.55
C LEU A 77 -36.06 34.28 -4.07
N GLU A 78 -35.11 34.69 -3.20
CA GLU A 78 -33.79 35.32 -3.42
C GLU A 78 -32.85 35.05 -2.21
N THR A 79 -31.63 35.62 -2.28
CA THR A 79 -30.50 35.53 -1.33
C THR A 79 -30.79 35.64 0.18
N ALA A 80 -30.06 34.87 1.01
CA ALA A 80 -29.21 35.38 2.10
C ALA A 80 -28.32 34.28 2.74
N ASP A 81 -27.17 34.71 3.27
CA ASP A 81 -26.12 33.91 3.89
C ASP A 81 -26.40 33.56 5.37
N ALA A 82 -26.08 32.33 5.79
CA ALA A 82 -25.73 31.95 7.16
C ALA A 82 -25.20 30.49 7.16
N GLY A 83 -23.90 30.31 7.40
CA GLY A 83 -23.23 29.02 7.15
C GLY A 83 -23.48 27.90 8.17
N THR A 84 -23.13 26.69 7.76
CA THR A 84 -22.61 25.63 8.64
C THR A 84 -21.49 24.93 7.90
N SER A 85 -20.31 24.89 8.52
CA SER A 85 -19.08 24.33 7.96
C SER A 85 -19.17 22.80 7.83
N SER A 86 -19.70 22.32 6.70
CA SER A 86 -19.19 21.09 6.09
C SER A 86 -18.07 21.49 5.14
N GLU A 87 -16.92 20.83 5.25
CA GLU A 87 -15.74 21.07 4.43
C GLU A 87 -16.01 20.62 3.00
N ALA A 88 -16.66 21.49 2.23
CA ALA A 88 -17.07 21.21 0.86
C ALA A 88 -15.83 21.19 -0.03
N THR A 89 -15.28 19.98 -0.24
CA THR A 89 -14.25 19.72 -1.24
C THR A 89 -14.71 20.36 -2.55
N VAL A 90 -13.90 21.26 -3.12
CA VAL A 90 -14.26 21.98 -4.35
C VAL A 90 -14.14 21.00 -5.52
N VAL A 91 -15.20 20.24 -5.77
CA VAL A 91 -15.30 19.31 -6.90
C VAL A 91 -15.31 20.12 -8.19
N ARG A 92 -14.43 19.78 -9.14
CA ARG A 92 -14.40 20.40 -10.47
C ARG A 92 -15.76 20.24 -11.15
N PRO A 93 -16.34 21.30 -11.75
CA PRO A 93 -17.63 21.23 -12.42
C PRO A 93 -17.70 20.13 -13.49
N GLU A 94 -16.60 19.91 -14.21
CA GLU A 94 -16.46 18.86 -15.23
C GLU A 94 -16.57 17.45 -14.64
N LEU A 95 -15.79 17.17 -13.57
CA LEU A 95 -15.81 15.88 -12.88
C LEU A 95 -17.19 15.56 -12.29
N ARG A 96 -17.82 16.58 -11.67
CA ARG A 96 -19.18 16.49 -11.16
C ARG A 96 -20.20 16.21 -12.27
N SER A 97 -20.14 16.95 -13.36
CA SER A 97 -21.05 16.81 -14.50
C SER A 97 -20.97 15.42 -15.13
N LEU A 98 -19.77 14.86 -15.29
CA LEU A 98 -19.58 13.48 -15.76
C LEU A 98 -20.27 12.45 -14.84
N CYS A 99 -20.18 12.64 -13.52
CA CYS A 99 -20.85 11.78 -12.54
C CYS A 99 -22.39 11.91 -12.58
N GLU A 100 -22.91 13.14 -12.63
CA GLU A 100 -24.35 13.44 -12.74
C GLU A 100 -24.96 12.88 -14.04
N MET A 101 -24.20 12.91 -15.14
CA MET A 101 -24.59 12.37 -16.45
C MET A 101 -24.38 10.85 -16.61
N MET A 102 -23.91 10.14 -15.58
CA MET A 102 -23.58 8.69 -15.64
C MET A 102 -22.49 8.34 -16.67
N ASP A 103 -21.66 9.29 -17.12
CA ASP A 103 -20.66 9.07 -18.17
C ASP A 103 -19.38 8.42 -17.62
N GLY A 104 -19.45 7.12 -17.32
CA GLY A 104 -18.32 6.33 -16.85
C GLY A 104 -17.14 6.29 -17.83
N PHE A 105 -17.40 6.41 -19.13
CA PHE A 105 -16.34 6.44 -20.15
C PHE A 105 -15.60 7.79 -20.15
N GLY A 106 -16.34 8.90 -20.21
CA GLY A 106 -15.79 10.26 -20.11
C GLY A 106 -15.09 10.51 -18.78
N LEU A 107 -15.63 9.97 -17.68
CA LEU A 107 -14.99 9.95 -16.35
C LEU A 107 -13.63 9.25 -16.38
N THR A 108 -13.55 8.06 -16.98
CA THR A 108 -12.28 7.32 -17.12
C THR A 108 -11.27 8.12 -17.94
N LYS A 109 -11.69 8.68 -19.08
CA LYS A 109 -10.84 9.52 -19.93
C LYS A 109 -10.34 10.75 -19.17
N PHE A 110 -11.22 11.47 -18.48
CA PHE A 110 -10.88 12.65 -17.69
C PHE A 110 -9.82 12.34 -16.64
N LEU A 111 -9.97 11.23 -15.92
CA LEU A 111 -9.01 10.77 -14.90
C LEU A 111 -7.67 10.31 -15.49
N VAL A 112 -7.65 9.75 -16.71
CA VAL A 112 -6.41 9.45 -17.45
C VAL A 112 -5.70 10.73 -17.90
N ASP A 113 -6.43 11.67 -18.51
CA ASP A 113 -5.86 12.93 -19.02
C ASP A 113 -5.37 13.86 -17.88
N ASN A 114 -5.99 13.80 -16.69
CA ASN A 114 -5.66 14.61 -15.49
C ASN A 114 -4.88 13.85 -14.40
N TRP A 115 -4.29 12.68 -14.69
CA TRP A 115 -3.61 11.88 -13.66
C TRP A 115 -2.35 12.57 -13.12
N ASP A 116 -2.24 12.63 -11.78
CA ASP A 116 -1.05 13.01 -11.05
C ASP A 116 -0.62 11.84 -10.14
N ASP A 117 0.65 11.43 -10.21
CA ASP A 117 1.21 10.36 -9.38
C ASP A 117 1.53 10.85 -7.95
N ASP A 118 1.73 12.16 -7.75
CA ASP A 118 2.01 12.76 -6.44
C ASP A 118 0.73 13.19 -5.69
N ALA A 119 -0.35 13.51 -6.42
CA ALA A 119 -1.63 13.96 -5.87
C ALA A 119 -2.86 13.39 -6.64
N PRO A 120 -3.16 12.09 -6.51
CA PRO A 120 -4.32 11.48 -7.17
C PRO A 120 -5.64 12.11 -6.65
N PRO A 121 -6.67 12.27 -7.49
CA PRO A 121 -7.88 13.04 -7.16
C PRO A 121 -8.88 12.29 -6.26
N ASN A 122 -8.41 11.43 -5.34
CA ASN A 122 -9.26 10.49 -4.59
C ASN A 122 -10.38 11.17 -3.78
N LEU A 123 -10.06 12.19 -2.96
CA LEU A 123 -11.04 12.88 -2.12
C LEU A 123 -12.06 13.69 -2.95
N GLU A 124 -11.61 14.26 -4.08
CA GLU A 124 -12.46 14.99 -5.02
C GLU A 124 -13.42 14.01 -5.74
N LEU A 125 -12.89 12.87 -6.17
CA LEU A 125 -13.63 11.81 -6.87
C LEU A 125 -14.68 11.14 -5.98
N SER A 126 -14.35 10.79 -4.74
CA SER A 126 -15.30 10.24 -3.77
C SER A 126 -16.42 11.22 -3.40
N ALA A 127 -16.18 12.53 -3.51
CA ALA A 127 -17.24 13.53 -3.42
C ALA A 127 -18.07 13.61 -4.71
N ALA A 128 -17.43 13.63 -5.88
CA ALA A 128 -18.09 13.73 -7.19
C ALA A 128 -19.00 12.53 -7.51
N ILE A 129 -18.54 11.30 -7.23
CA ILE A 129 -19.29 10.08 -7.53
C ILE A 129 -20.60 10.02 -6.73
N ARG A 130 -20.71 10.68 -5.56
CA ARG A 130 -21.99 10.79 -4.81
C ARG A 130 -23.05 11.63 -5.52
N CYS A 131 -22.68 12.44 -6.52
CA CYS A 131 -23.63 13.16 -7.37
C CYS A 131 -24.22 12.27 -8.48
N SER A 132 -23.69 11.06 -8.66
CA SER A 132 -24.19 10.10 -9.65
C SER A 132 -25.49 9.42 -9.18
N PRO A 133 -26.52 9.28 -10.03
CA PRO A 133 -27.75 8.57 -9.69
C PRO A 133 -27.54 7.07 -9.36
N ASP A 134 -26.59 6.41 -10.02
CA ASP A 134 -26.18 5.02 -9.72
C ASP A 134 -24.65 4.89 -9.83
N PRO A 135 -23.92 5.18 -8.75
CA PRO A 135 -22.46 5.07 -8.70
C PRO A 135 -21.91 3.70 -9.10
N ALA A 136 -22.61 2.63 -8.72
CA ALA A 136 -22.15 1.26 -8.92
C ALA A 136 -22.27 0.85 -10.39
N THR A 137 -23.38 1.19 -11.04
CA THR A 137 -23.54 1.01 -12.49
C THR A 137 -22.52 1.87 -13.25
N MET A 138 -22.34 3.15 -12.89
CA MET A 138 -21.38 4.04 -13.56
C MET A 138 -19.95 3.51 -13.50
N VAL A 139 -19.47 3.09 -12.33
CA VAL A 139 -18.13 2.53 -12.15
C VAL A 139 -17.98 1.20 -12.91
N LEU A 140 -19.01 0.36 -12.92
CA LEU A 140 -18.95 -0.91 -13.65
C LEU A 140 -18.94 -0.70 -15.17
N ASP A 141 -19.71 0.27 -15.68
CA ASP A 141 -19.77 0.62 -17.09
C ASP A 141 -18.48 1.33 -17.55
N ALA A 142 -17.86 2.15 -16.70
CA ALA A 142 -16.52 2.71 -16.92
C ALA A 142 -15.46 1.62 -17.15
N ILE A 143 -15.48 0.59 -16.31
CA ILE A 143 -14.55 -0.55 -16.37
C ILE A 143 -14.86 -1.47 -17.58
N GLN A 144 -16.14 -1.66 -17.94
CA GLN A 144 -16.54 -2.49 -19.09
C GLN A 144 -16.32 -1.80 -20.44
N GLY A 145 -16.59 -0.50 -20.53
CA GLY A 145 -16.57 0.26 -21.77
C GLY A 145 -15.18 0.62 -22.28
N TRP A 146 -14.15 0.52 -21.44
CA TRP A 146 -12.78 0.86 -21.82
C TRP A 146 -12.14 -0.23 -22.71
N ASN A 147 -12.37 -0.11 -24.01
CA ASN A 147 -11.63 -0.84 -25.02
C ASN A 147 -10.24 -0.21 -25.26
N HIS A 148 -9.27 -1.02 -25.69
CA HIS A 148 -7.87 -0.63 -25.91
C HIS A 148 -7.63 0.37 -27.08
N THR A 149 -8.65 1.07 -27.54
CA THR A 149 -8.64 1.98 -28.70
C THR A 149 -8.25 3.42 -28.36
N HIS A 150 -8.01 3.75 -27.09
CA HIS A 150 -7.68 5.12 -26.67
C HIS A 150 -6.17 5.40 -26.66
N THR A 151 -5.74 6.24 -27.59
CA THR A 151 -4.47 6.96 -27.53
C THR A 151 -4.58 8.13 -26.55
N PRO A 152 -3.71 8.25 -25.53
CA PRO A 152 -3.72 9.38 -24.59
C PRO A 152 -3.52 10.71 -25.32
N SER A 153 -4.30 11.73 -24.98
CA SER A 153 -4.20 13.05 -25.62
C SER A 153 -2.91 13.80 -25.23
N SER A 154 -2.36 13.48 -24.06
CA SER A 154 -1.32 14.23 -23.36
C SER A 154 0.11 13.67 -23.51
N GLY A 155 0.31 12.60 -24.28
CA GLY A 155 1.60 11.91 -24.44
C GLY A 155 2.08 11.14 -23.18
N LYS A 156 1.49 11.37 -22.01
CA LYS A 156 1.68 10.56 -20.80
C LYS A 156 0.79 9.33 -20.87
N SER A 157 1.37 8.13 -21.00
CA SER A 157 0.62 6.88 -20.96
C SER A 157 0.38 6.41 -19.53
N VAL A 158 -0.67 6.93 -18.90
CA VAL A 158 -1.18 6.42 -17.62
C VAL A 158 -1.76 5.02 -17.85
N ASP A 159 -1.41 4.06 -16.99
CA ASP A 159 -2.06 2.75 -17.00
C ASP A 159 -3.49 2.89 -16.47
N VAL A 160 -4.48 2.82 -17.37
CA VAL A 160 -5.90 2.95 -17.06
C VAL A 160 -6.36 2.04 -15.91
N ARG A 161 -5.70 0.90 -15.68
CA ARG A 161 -6.05 0.00 -14.59
C ARG A 161 -5.83 0.64 -13.22
N ARG A 162 -4.96 1.66 -13.11
CA ARG A 162 -4.84 2.51 -11.91
C ARG A 162 -6.10 3.36 -11.70
N VAL A 163 -6.70 3.88 -12.78
CA VAL A 163 -7.99 4.60 -12.74
C VAL A 163 -9.11 3.66 -12.32
N PHE A 164 -9.14 2.40 -12.80
CA PHE A 164 -10.13 1.42 -12.33
C PHE A 164 -9.99 1.10 -10.85
N VAL A 165 -8.75 0.93 -10.35
CA VAL A 165 -8.50 0.77 -8.90
C VAL A 165 -9.03 2.00 -8.14
N LEU A 166 -8.71 3.22 -8.58
CA LEU A 166 -9.17 4.46 -7.95
C LEU A 166 -10.70 4.61 -7.95
N LEU A 167 -11.38 4.25 -9.04
CA LEU A 167 -12.85 4.25 -9.13
C LEU A 167 -13.49 3.23 -8.18
N MET A 168 -12.89 2.05 -8.02
CA MET A 168 -13.35 1.04 -7.07
C MET A 168 -13.04 1.41 -5.61
N GLU A 169 -11.88 2.04 -5.34
CA GLU A 169 -11.55 2.64 -4.05
C GLU A 169 -12.61 3.69 -3.66
N ALA A 170 -12.93 4.63 -4.56
CA ALA A 170 -13.96 5.63 -4.33
C ALA A 170 -15.36 5.02 -4.12
N LEU A 171 -15.74 3.98 -4.88
CA LEU A 171 -17.02 3.27 -4.70
C LEU A 171 -17.14 2.64 -3.30
N ILE A 172 -16.05 2.09 -2.79
CA ILE A 172 -15.96 1.51 -1.43
C ILE A 172 -15.98 2.60 -0.35
N GLU A 173 -15.31 3.73 -0.56
CA GLU A 173 -15.30 4.86 0.37
C GLU A 173 -16.69 5.49 0.58
N ILE A 174 -17.52 5.52 -0.47
CA ILE A 174 -18.89 6.05 -0.37
C ILE A 174 -19.90 5.01 0.14
N ASN A 175 -19.50 3.74 0.34
CA ASN A 175 -20.37 2.59 0.63
C ASN A 175 -21.61 2.56 -0.30
N ALA A 176 -21.38 2.55 -1.62
CA ALA A 176 -22.45 2.61 -2.60
C ALA A 176 -23.43 1.42 -2.48
N ASN A 177 -24.72 1.68 -2.71
CA ASN A 177 -25.75 0.65 -2.67
C ASN A 177 -25.65 -0.29 -3.88
N ILE A 178 -25.10 -1.50 -3.69
CA ILE A 178 -24.95 -2.49 -4.75
C ILE A 178 -26.26 -3.25 -4.99
N THR A 179 -26.87 -3.09 -6.17
CA THR A 179 -28.07 -3.86 -6.54
C THR A 179 -27.70 -5.29 -6.96
N VAL A 180 -28.62 -6.24 -6.80
CA VAL A 180 -28.43 -7.66 -7.18
C VAL A 180 -28.02 -7.81 -8.65
N ASN A 181 -28.59 -7.00 -9.54
CA ASN A 181 -28.22 -6.98 -10.97
C ASN A 181 -26.76 -6.54 -11.19
N MET A 182 -26.29 -5.51 -10.47
CA MET A 182 -24.88 -5.10 -10.55
C MET A 182 -23.93 -6.11 -9.92
N SER A 183 -24.34 -6.76 -8.82
CA SER A 183 -23.58 -7.85 -8.21
C SER A 183 -23.36 -9.00 -9.21
N GLU A 184 -24.39 -9.48 -9.92
CA GLU A 184 -24.21 -10.58 -10.89
C GLU A 184 -23.40 -10.14 -12.14
N ARG A 185 -23.54 -8.89 -12.61
CA ARG A 185 -22.67 -8.33 -13.67
C ARG A 185 -21.19 -8.28 -13.23
N ALA A 186 -20.92 -7.77 -12.03
CA ALA A 186 -19.58 -7.68 -11.46
C ALA A 186 -18.98 -9.07 -11.19
N LYS A 187 -19.79 -10.02 -10.73
CA LYS A 187 -19.43 -11.43 -10.51
C LYS A 187 -19.01 -12.14 -11.81
N LYS A 188 -19.71 -11.89 -12.92
CA LYS A 188 -19.28 -12.37 -14.24
C LYS A 188 -17.90 -11.81 -14.62
N MET A 189 -17.72 -10.49 -14.50
CA MET A 189 -16.42 -9.85 -14.76
C MET A 189 -15.30 -10.41 -13.85
N ALA A 190 -15.58 -10.59 -12.56
CA ALA A 190 -14.63 -11.11 -11.58
C ALA A 190 -14.18 -12.54 -11.93
N ARG A 191 -15.10 -13.41 -12.39
CA ARG A 191 -14.74 -14.74 -12.93
C ARG A 191 -13.82 -14.63 -14.14
N ASP A 192 -14.12 -13.76 -15.10
CA ASP A 192 -13.29 -13.55 -16.29
C ASP A 192 -11.89 -13.01 -15.93
N TRP A 193 -11.83 -12.06 -14.99
CA TRP A 193 -10.57 -11.49 -14.49
C TRP A 193 -9.74 -12.48 -13.68
N LYS A 194 -10.38 -13.35 -12.88
CA LYS A 194 -9.71 -14.42 -12.13
C LYS A 194 -8.83 -15.30 -13.02
N THR A 195 -9.28 -15.62 -14.23
CA THR A 195 -8.50 -16.41 -15.21
C THR A 195 -7.19 -15.72 -15.65
N LYS A 196 -7.11 -14.39 -15.55
CA LYS A 196 -5.98 -13.56 -16.00
C LYS A 196 -4.93 -13.33 -14.92
N ILE A 197 -5.24 -13.60 -13.65
CA ILE A 197 -4.38 -13.31 -12.49
C ILE A 197 -3.04 -14.03 -12.60
N ASN A 198 -3.05 -15.37 -12.68
CA ASN A 198 -1.83 -16.20 -12.71
C ASN A 198 -0.80 -15.71 -11.65
N LYS A 199 0.49 -15.55 -11.99
CA LYS A 199 1.52 -14.97 -11.12
C LYS A 199 1.70 -13.46 -11.32
N LYS A 200 0.64 -12.70 -11.62
CA LYS A 200 0.69 -11.25 -11.85
C LYS A 200 0.05 -10.49 -10.66
N PRO A 201 0.86 -9.92 -9.74
CA PRO A 201 0.33 -9.26 -8.54
C PRO A 201 -0.61 -8.07 -8.84
N PHE A 202 -0.44 -7.38 -9.97
CA PHE A 202 -1.31 -6.26 -10.30
C PHE A 202 -2.69 -6.70 -10.84
N GLU A 203 -2.78 -7.85 -11.51
CA GLU A 203 -4.07 -8.43 -11.90
C GLU A 203 -4.82 -8.98 -10.67
N ALA A 204 -4.09 -9.57 -9.71
CA ALA A 204 -4.65 -9.94 -8.40
C ALA A 204 -5.18 -8.71 -7.64
N LEU A 205 -4.43 -7.59 -7.67
CA LEU A 205 -4.84 -6.33 -7.05
C LEU A 205 -6.15 -5.82 -7.67
N LEU A 206 -6.22 -5.75 -8.99
CA LEU A 206 -7.39 -5.28 -9.73
C LEU A 206 -8.63 -6.17 -9.48
N PHE A 207 -8.45 -7.51 -9.49
CA PHE A 207 -9.50 -8.46 -9.14
C PHE A 207 -10.01 -8.29 -7.71
N LEU A 208 -9.11 -8.17 -6.72
CA LEU A 208 -9.53 -8.06 -5.32
C LEU A 208 -10.24 -6.72 -5.02
N HIS A 209 -9.91 -5.63 -5.73
CA HIS A 209 -10.68 -4.39 -5.64
C HIS A 209 -12.10 -4.56 -6.18
N LEU A 210 -12.29 -5.29 -7.29
CA LEU A 210 -13.62 -5.59 -7.82
C LEU A 210 -14.44 -6.44 -6.83
N VAL A 211 -13.81 -7.46 -6.23
CA VAL A 211 -14.42 -8.31 -5.20
C VAL A 211 -14.84 -7.48 -3.98
N ALA A 212 -13.97 -6.58 -3.52
CA ALA A 212 -14.25 -5.67 -2.41
C ALA A 212 -15.36 -4.65 -2.73
N ALA A 213 -15.39 -4.11 -3.96
CA ALA A 213 -16.26 -2.99 -4.33
C ALA A 213 -17.70 -3.39 -4.62
N PHE A 214 -17.92 -4.65 -5.02
CA PHE A 214 -19.24 -5.22 -5.27
C PHE A 214 -19.62 -6.29 -4.24
N GLU A 215 -18.93 -6.32 -3.09
CA GLU A 215 -19.17 -7.19 -1.93
C GLU A 215 -19.18 -8.70 -2.26
N LEU A 216 -18.39 -9.12 -3.25
CA LEU A 216 -18.39 -10.49 -3.80
C LEU A 216 -17.56 -11.50 -3.00
N GLY A 217 -17.12 -11.17 -1.78
CA GLY A 217 -16.18 -12.00 -1.01
C GLY A 217 -16.65 -13.44 -0.79
N SER A 218 -17.95 -13.63 -0.55
CA SER A 218 -18.59 -14.95 -0.34
C SER A 218 -18.73 -15.79 -1.61
N GLU A 219 -18.52 -15.22 -2.80
CA GLU A 219 -18.65 -15.90 -4.10
C GLU A 219 -17.35 -16.59 -4.56
N PHE A 220 -16.27 -16.41 -3.79
CA PHE A 220 -14.94 -16.97 -4.06
C PHE A 220 -14.44 -17.77 -2.86
N SER A 221 -13.48 -18.68 -3.09
CA SER A 221 -12.90 -19.45 -1.99
C SER A 221 -12.03 -18.54 -1.10
N SER A 222 -12.23 -18.65 0.21
CA SER A 222 -11.40 -17.96 1.21
C SER A 222 -9.91 -18.30 1.06
N ASP A 223 -9.57 -19.54 0.69
CA ASP A 223 -8.19 -19.95 0.39
C ASP A 223 -7.60 -19.24 -0.85
N GLU A 224 -8.42 -19.00 -1.88
CA GLU A 224 -7.97 -18.28 -3.09
C GLU A 224 -7.79 -16.79 -2.81
N LEU A 225 -8.76 -16.18 -2.11
CA LEU A 225 -8.68 -14.78 -1.69
C LEU A 225 -7.46 -14.55 -0.79
N PHE A 226 -7.17 -15.48 0.12
CA PHE A 226 -5.96 -15.49 0.95
C PHE A 226 -4.68 -15.48 0.12
N ASP A 227 -4.55 -16.36 -0.88
CA ASP A 227 -3.35 -16.42 -1.73
C ASP A 227 -3.19 -15.19 -2.63
N TYR A 228 -4.30 -14.60 -3.11
CA TYR A 228 -4.26 -13.33 -3.83
C TYR A 228 -3.87 -12.17 -2.90
N VAL A 229 -4.40 -12.09 -1.67
CA VAL A 229 -4.00 -11.08 -0.68
C VAL A 229 -2.51 -11.21 -0.34
N PHE A 230 -1.99 -12.43 -0.17
CA PHE A 230 -0.55 -12.67 -0.01
C PHE A 230 0.27 -12.20 -1.22
N MET A 231 -0.22 -12.45 -2.44
CA MET A 231 0.42 -11.99 -3.68
C MET A 231 0.50 -10.45 -3.75
N ILE A 232 -0.53 -9.75 -3.26
CA ILE A 232 -0.59 -8.28 -3.26
C ILE A 232 -0.01 -7.63 -2.01
N ALA A 233 0.47 -8.38 -1.02
CA ALA A 233 0.87 -7.87 0.30
C ALA A 233 1.87 -6.69 0.29
N ARG A 234 2.65 -6.53 -0.78
CA ARG A 234 3.59 -5.40 -0.98
C ARG A 234 2.92 -4.06 -1.38
N TYR A 235 1.68 -4.06 -1.83
CA TYR A 235 0.96 -2.84 -2.25
C TYR A 235 0.36 -2.13 -1.03
N LYS A 236 0.23 -0.79 -1.09
CA LYS A 236 -0.36 0.01 0.01
C LYS A 236 -1.79 -0.43 0.31
N GLN A 237 -2.56 -0.80 -0.70
CA GLN A 237 -3.94 -1.25 -0.60
C GLN A 237 -4.15 -2.60 0.12
N SER A 238 -3.11 -3.43 0.30
CA SER A 238 -3.27 -4.86 0.58
C SER A 238 -4.07 -5.20 1.84
N THR A 239 -3.84 -4.46 2.92
CA THR A 239 -4.52 -4.55 4.22
C THR A 239 -5.97 -4.07 4.16
N TRP A 240 -6.21 -2.92 3.54
CA TRP A 240 -7.55 -2.36 3.33
C TRP A 240 -8.42 -3.29 2.45
N VAL A 241 -7.85 -3.81 1.36
CA VAL A 241 -8.48 -4.84 0.53
C VAL A 241 -8.78 -6.11 1.35
N CYS A 242 -7.81 -6.60 2.13
CA CYS A 242 -7.97 -7.79 2.98
C CYS A 242 -9.20 -7.68 3.90
N ASN A 243 -9.40 -6.52 4.53
CA ASN A 243 -10.55 -6.24 5.38
C ASN A 243 -11.88 -6.20 4.61
N LYS A 244 -11.87 -5.72 3.36
CA LYS A 244 -13.08 -5.56 2.53
C LYS A 244 -13.48 -6.83 1.77
N VAL A 245 -12.55 -7.72 1.43
CA VAL A 245 -12.87 -9.02 0.78
C VAL A 245 -13.38 -10.09 1.75
N GLY A 246 -13.40 -9.82 3.06
CA GLY A 246 -14.06 -10.66 4.06
C GLY A 246 -13.28 -11.91 4.49
N LEU A 247 -11.94 -11.87 4.48
CA LEU A 247 -11.14 -12.95 5.06
C LEU A 247 -11.38 -13.05 6.58
N ASP A 248 -11.59 -14.27 7.08
CA ASP A 248 -11.77 -14.51 8.51
C ASP A 248 -10.46 -14.32 9.29
N ARG A 249 -10.58 -14.09 10.61
CA ARG A 249 -9.44 -13.85 11.51
C ARG A 249 -8.39 -14.97 11.49
N GLY A 250 -8.80 -16.23 11.30
CA GLY A 250 -7.86 -17.36 11.21
C GLY A 250 -7.03 -17.31 9.93
N ARG A 251 -7.64 -16.92 8.80
CA ARG A 251 -6.92 -16.69 7.54
C ARG A 251 -5.97 -15.49 7.61
N VAL A 252 -6.38 -14.40 8.26
CA VAL A 252 -5.49 -13.25 8.50
C VAL A 252 -4.31 -13.64 9.40
N GLY A 253 -4.51 -14.43 10.46
CA GLY A 253 -3.42 -14.96 11.29
C GLY A 253 -2.45 -15.85 10.50
N ASN A 254 -2.98 -16.77 9.68
CA ASN A 254 -2.17 -17.59 8.77
C ASN A 254 -1.39 -16.74 7.74
N LEU A 255 -1.94 -15.60 7.31
CA LEU A 255 -1.32 -14.70 6.35
C LEU A 255 -0.13 -13.97 6.99
N ILE A 256 -0.34 -13.48 8.22
CA ILE A 256 0.70 -12.88 9.05
C ILE A 256 1.85 -13.87 9.27
N LYS A 257 1.55 -15.12 9.65
CA LYS A 257 2.55 -16.18 9.78
C LYS A 257 3.31 -16.43 8.47
N LYS A 258 2.61 -16.61 7.35
CA LYS A 258 3.20 -16.80 6.02
C LYS A 258 4.07 -15.60 5.59
N LEU A 259 3.76 -14.38 6.02
CA LEU A 259 4.60 -13.20 5.77
C LEU A 259 5.87 -13.19 6.63
N LEU A 260 5.79 -13.63 7.89
CA LEU A 260 6.95 -13.78 8.78
C LEU A 260 7.92 -14.87 8.25
N ASP A 261 7.38 -16.05 7.92
CA ASP A 261 8.15 -17.18 7.39
C ASP A 261 8.90 -16.83 6.07
N TYR A 262 8.33 -15.92 5.26
CA TYR A 262 8.93 -15.41 4.03
C TYR A 262 9.88 -14.20 4.24
N GLY A 263 10.21 -13.85 5.48
CA GLY A 263 11.14 -12.77 5.80
C GLY A 263 10.59 -11.37 5.51
N LYS A 264 9.26 -11.16 5.63
CA LYS A 264 8.59 -9.86 5.42
C LYS A 264 7.94 -9.31 6.71
N PRO A 265 8.68 -9.15 7.82
CA PRO A 265 8.09 -8.76 9.11
C PRO A 265 7.48 -7.37 9.11
N THR A 266 8.00 -6.41 8.35
CA THR A 266 7.39 -5.07 8.20
C THR A 266 6.00 -5.14 7.59
N VAL A 267 5.80 -5.99 6.59
CA VAL A 267 4.48 -6.23 5.98
C VAL A 267 3.58 -7.01 6.95
N ALA A 268 4.11 -8.04 7.61
CA ALA A 268 3.35 -8.82 8.60
C ALA A 268 2.82 -7.94 9.74
N VAL A 269 3.67 -7.08 10.32
CA VAL A 269 3.30 -6.13 11.38
C VAL A 269 2.24 -5.13 10.92
N ARG A 270 2.33 -4.66 9.67
CA ARG A 270 1.29 -3.81 9.09
C ARG A 270 -0.07 -4.52 9.04
N PHE A 271 -0.11 -5.81 8.68
CA PHE A 271 -1.33 -6.61 8.74
C PHE A 271 -1.81 -6.85 10.18
N MET A 272 -0.91 -6.99 11.17
CA MET A 272 -1.30 -7.11 12.59
C MET A 272 -2.08 -5.88 13.07
N TYR A 273 -1.60 -4.67 12.75
CA TYR A 273 -2.25 -3.42 13.15
C TYR A 273 -3.51 -3.11 12.32
N GLU A 274 -3.45 -3.24 10.99
CA GLU A 274 -4.54 -2.78 10.11
C GLU A 274 -5.68 -3.81 9.93
N CYS A 275 -5.43 -5.11 10.12
CA CYS A 275 -6.43 -6.16 9.87
C CYS A 275 -6.96 -6.85 11.13
N GLY A 276 -6.54 -6.43 12.33
CA GLY A 276 -7.05 -6.97 13.60
C GLY A 276 -6.83 -8.48 13.79
N GLY A 277 -5.88 -9.08 13.07
CA GLY A 277 -5.57 -10.52 13.07
C GLY A 277 -4.79 -10.97 14.31
N MET A 278 -4.97 -10.31 15.45
CA MET A 278 -4.36 -10.69 16.73
C MET A 278 -5.23 -11.77 17.39
N THR A 279 -4.90 -13.03 17.12
CA THR A 279 -5.25 -14.17 17.97
C THR A 279 -4.51 -14.03 19.31
N ASP A 280 -5.25 -13.66 20.37
CA ASP A 280 -4.90 -13.71 21.81
C ASP A 280 -3.40 -13.88 22.18
N GLY A 281 -2.56 -12.96 21.72
CA GLY A 281 -1.13 -12.88 22.08
C GLY A 281 -0.13 -13.66 21.21
N GLU A 282 -0.55 -14.34 20.13
CA GLU A 282 0.36 -15.13 19.26
C GLU A 282 1.44 -14.29 18.57
N PHE A 283 1.13 -13.02 18.22
CA PHE A 283 2.05 -12.12 17.52
C PHE A 283 2.21 -10.81 18.29
N GLN A 284 3.44 -10.50 18.67
CA GLN A 284 3.80 -9.23 19.33
C GLN A 284 4.59 -8.35 18.35
N PRO A 285 4.02 -7.24 17.83
CA PRO A 285 4.68 -6.40 16.83
C PRO A 285 6.05 -5.86 17.25
N ILE A 286 6.18 -5.43 18.51
CA ILE A 286 7.39 -4.77 19.02
C ILE A 286 8.59 -5.74 19.04
N PRO A 287 8.54 -6.93 19.68
CA PRO A 287 9.62 -7.93 19.59
C PRO A 287 9.99 -8.32 18.15
N ILE A 288 9.00 -8.47 17.26
CA ILE A 288 9.22 -8.84 15.86
C ILE A 288 10.03 -7.74 15.12
N LEU A 289 9.67 -6.46 15.31
CA LEU A 289 10.42 -5.34 14.76
C LEU A 289 11.81 -5.21 15.38
N LYS A 290 11.95 -5.39 16.70
CA LYS A 290 13.25 -5.36 17.40
C LYS A 290 14.21 -6.44 16.89
N SER A 291 13.74 -7.68 16.71
CA SER A 291 14.52 -8.75 16.06
C SER A 291 14.91 -8.33 14.64
N TYR A 292 13.94 -7.89 13.83
CA TYR A 292 14.19 -7.52 12.44
C TYR A 292 15.24 -6.40 12.27
N ILE A 293 15.25 -5.39 13.15
CA ILE A 293 16.28 -4.33 13.16
C ILE A 293 17.67 -4.95 13.38
N LYS A 294 17.79 -5.88 14.34
CA LYS A 294 19.04 -6.59 14.65
C LYS A 294 19.47 -7.47 13.47
N ASP A 295 18.55 -8.27 12.93
CA ASP A 295 18.78 -9.19 11.82
C ASP A 295 19.23 -8.45 10.54
N CYS A 296 18.66 -7.26 10.28
CA CYS A 296 19.09 -6.38 9.19
C CYS A 296 20.53 -5.88 9.37
N ARG A 297 20.90 -5.44 10.58
CA ARG A 297 22.27 -4.97 10.91
C ARG A 297 23.28 -6.08 10.76
N GLU A 298 22.99 -7.26 11.30
CA GLU A 298 23.84 -8.44 11.16
C GLU A 298 23.99 -8.88 9.69
N SER A 299 22.90 -8.86 8.93
CA SER A 299 22.92 -9.23 7.50
C SER A 299 23.72 -8.23 6.66
N ALA A 300 23.62 -6.94 6.94
CA ALA A 300 24.42 -5.91 6.29
C ALA A 300 25.92 -6.07 6.61
N HIS A 301 26.26 -6.40 7.86
CA HIS A 301 27.65 -6.70 8.24
C HIS A 301 28.20 -7.95 7.53
N LYS A 302 27.43 -9.05 7.52
CA LYS A 302 27.81 -10.31 6.83
C LYS A 302 28.06 -10.07 5.34
N LEU A 303 27.16 -9.37 4.65
CA LEU A 303 27.30 -9.00 3.24
C LEU A 303 28.55 -8.13 2.93
N CYS A 304 29.00 -7.30 3.87
CA CYS A 304 30.25 -6.56 3.72
C CYS A 304 31.47 -7.49 3.90
N ALA A 305 31.44 -8.38 4.89
CA ALA A 305 32.55 -9.26 5.23
C ALA A 305 32.80 -10.38 4.21
N GLU A 306 31.76 -10.86 3.51
CA GLU A 306 31.84 -11.91 2.49
C GLU A 306 32.62 -11.50 1.21
N ASP A 307 32.78 -10.21 0.97
CA ASP A 307 33.42 -9.62 -0.22
C ASP A 307 34.49 -8.59 0.19
N ASP A 308 35.27 -8.91 1.24
CA ASP A 308 36.39 -8.12 1.79
C ASP A 308 36.13 -6.61 1.92
N TYR A 309 34.91 -6.23 2.31
CA TYR A 309 34.44 -4.85 2.41
C TYR A 309 34.60 -4.05 1.11
N SER A 310 34.44 -4.68 -0.07
CA SER A 310 34.47 -4.00 -1.35
C SER A 310 33.49 -2.82 -1.41
N LEU A 311 33.81 -1.80 -2.21
CA LEU A 311 32.92 -0.64 -2.37
C LEU A 311 31.54 -1.05 -2.93
N LYS A 312 31.46 -2.16 -3.67
CA LYS A 312 30.22 -2.68 -4.24
C LYS A 312 29.36 -3.38 -3.18
N SER A 313 29.94 -4.30 -2.39
CA SER A 313 29.22 -5.00 -1.32
C SER A 313 28.75 -4.02 -0.24
N GLN A 314 29.61 -3.08 0.17
CA GLN A 314 29.28 -1.99 1.08
C GLN A 314 28.06 -1.17 0.65
N ASN A 315 28.01 -0.76 -0.63
CA ASN A 315 26.88 0.03 -1.14
C ASN A 315 25.59 -0.81 -1.19
N ILE A 316 25.66 -2.08 -1.59
CA ILE A 316 24.51 -2.99 -1.62
C ILE A 316 23.98 -3.26 -0.20
N ALA A 317 24.87 -3.51 0.76
CA ALA A 317 24.53 -3.73 2.16
C ALA A 317 23.89 -2.48 2.78
N THR A 318 24.48 -1.30 2.54
CA THR A 318 23.95 0.00 2.99
C THR A 318 22.55 0.24 2.43
N ASP A 319 22.33 0.00 1.13
CA ASP A 319 21.03 0.26 0.50
C ASP A 319 19.94 -0.69 0.99
N LYS A 320 20.28 -1.95 1.27
CA LYS A 320 19.39 -2.90 1.93
C LYS A 320 19.06 -2.48 3.36
N GLU A 321 20.07 -2.12 4.17
CA GLU A 321 19.88 -1.70 5.55
C GLU A 321 19.03 -0.42 5.64
N VAL A 322 19.35 0.62 4.87
CA VAL A 322 18.57 1.86 4.83
C VAL A 322 17.13 1.62 4.40
N SER A 323 16.89 0.80 3.37
CA SER A 323 15.53 0.48 2.90
C SER A 323 14.70 -0.24 3.97
N ALA A 324 15.31 -1.23 4.65
CA ALA A 324 14.66 -1.96 5.73
C ALA A 324 14.36 -1.07 6.95
N LEU A 325 15.35 -0.30 7.42
CA LEU A 325 15.19 0.57 8.59
C LEU A 325 14.20 1.71 8.31
N LYS A 326 14.16 2.29 7.10
CA LYS A 326 13.13 3.28 6.73
C LYS A 326 11.71 2.70 6.76
N ALA A 327 11.53 1.44 6.35
CA ALA A 327 10.23 0.78 6.47
C ALA A 327 9.81 0.59 7.95
N VAL A 328 10.77 0.29 8.84
CA VAL A 328 10.51 0.21 10.29
C VAL A 328 10.21 1.58 10.90
N VAL A 329 10.98 2.63 10.57
CA VAL A 329 10.70 4.01 11.02
C VAL A 329 9.30 4.47 10.60
N LYS A 330 8.85 4.09 9.40
CA LYS A 330 7.47 4.38 8.97
C LYS A 330 6.45 3.72 9.88
N ILE A 331 6.59 2.43 10.18
CA ILE A 331 5.68 1.68 11.08
C ILE A 331 5.69 2.27 12.50
N ILE A 332 6.85 2.69 13.01
CA ILE A 332 6.97 3.35 14.31
C ILE A 332 6.12 4.62 14.35
N LYS A 333 6.21 5.47 13.32
CA LYS A 333 5.46 6.74 13.22
C LYS A 333 3.98 6.54 12.94
N ASP A 334 3.62 5.62 12.04
CA ASP A 334 2.23 5.31 11.70
C ASP A 334 1.43 4.80 12.92
N HIS A 335 2.10 4.26 13.95
CA HIS A 335 1.49 3.66 15.13
C HIS A 335 1.94 4.26 16.48
N ASN A 336 2.66 5.40 16.47
CA ASN A 336 3.15 6.11 17.66
C ASN A 336 3.98 5.24 18.64
N LEU A 337 4.95 4.47 18.13
CA LEU A 337 5.76 3.52 18.91
C LEU A 337 7.11 4.10 19.38
N GLU A 338 7.32 5.41 19.29
CA GLU A 338 8.64 6.05 19.49
C GLU A 338 9.26 5.80 20.87
N SER A 339 8.44 5.56 21.91
CA SER A 339 8.93 5.19 23.25
C SER A 339 9.59 3.82 23.29
N GLU A 340 9.07 2.86 22.52
CA GLU A 340 9.49 1.46 22.52
C GLU A 340 10.80 1.24 21.77
N PHE A 341 11.17 2.14 20.85
CA PHE A 341 12.34 2.02 19.96
C PHE A 341 13.47 3.01 20.25
N ARG A 342 13.48 3.61 21.46
CA ARG A 342 14.50 4.60 21.88
C ARG A 342 15.91 4.02 21.94
N GLU A 343 16.04 2.78 22.38
CA GLU A 343 17.34 2.11 22.55
C GLU A 343 17.95 1.72 21.19
N GLU A 344 17.10 1.33 20.24
CA GLU A 344 17.51 0.89 18.91
C GLU A 344 18.07 2.01 18.04
N LYS A 345 17.76 3.28 18.34
CA LYS A 345 18.28 4.48 17.62
C LYS A 345 18.11 4.37 16.10
N VAL A 346 16.93 3.92 15.67
CA VAL A 346 16.67 3.50 14.28
C VAL A 346 16.87 4.67 13.30
N GLU A 347 16.40 5.87 13.65
CA GLU A 347 16.53 7.06 12.81
C GLU A 347 17.98 7.55 12.70
N GLU A 348 18.70 7.63 13.83
CA GLU A 348 20.13 8.00 13.86
C GLU A 348 20.96 7.07 12.95
N ARG A 349 20.66 5.77 12.96
CA ARG A 349 21.33 4.78 12.11
C ARG A 349 21.02 4.98 10.63
N VAL A 350 19.78 5.34 10.26
CA VAL A 350 19.43 5.68 8.87
C VAL A 350 20.21 6.90 8.40
N GLU A 351 20.26 7.97 9.19
CA GLU A 351 21.02 9.16 8.83
C GLU A 351 22.52 8.88 8.64
N GLU A 352 23.12 8.09 9.55
CA GLU A 352 24.54 7.76 9.49
C GLU A 352 24.88 6.95 8.23
N LEU A 353 24.05 5.97 7.88
CA LEU A 353 24.21 5.18 6.65
C LEU A 353 24.10 6.05 5.38
N GLU A 354 23.18 7.01 5.36
CA GLU A 354 23.04 7.96 4.24
C GLU A 354 24.24 8.91 4.15
N LYS A 355 24.77 9.40 5.27
CA LYS A 355 26.02 10.19 5.34
C LYS A 355 27.20 9.37 4.81
N GLN A 356 27.37 8.12 5.23
CA GLN A 356 28.42 7.21 4.74
C GLN A 356 28.27 6.90 3.24
N LYS A 357 27.04 6.70 2.74
CA LYS A 357 26.77 6.54 1.30
C LYS A 357 27.16 7.79 0.50
N ALA A 358 26.79 8.98 0.98
CA ALA A 358 27.13 10.24 0.35
C ALA A 358 28.65 10.50 0.32
N GLN A 359 29.38 10.16 1.39
CA GLN A 359 30.84 10.23 1.45
C GLN A 359 31.50 9.30 0.42
N ARG A 360 31.09 8.02 0.37
CA ARG A 360 31.59 7.03 -0.60
C ARG A 360 31.37 7.45 -2.07
N LYS A 361 30.26 8.14 -2.36
CA LYS A 361 30.00 8.72 -3.69
C LYS A 361 30.91 9.91 -4.03
N ARG A 362 31.40 10.65 -3.03
CA ARG A 362 32.32 11.80 -3.22
C ARG A 362 33.77 11.35 -3.38
N SER A 363 34.20 10.31 -2.66
CA SER A 363 35.57 9.78 -2.79
C SER A 363 35.81 9.08 -4.13
N SER A 364 34.79 8.43 -4.72
CA SER A 364 34.91 7.82 -6.05
C SER A 364 34.98 8.83 -7.22
N SER A 365 34.63 10.10 -7.00
CA SER A 365 34.62 11.15 -8.04
C SER A 365 35.89 12.02 -8.10
N ASN A 366 36.87 11.80 -7.21
CA ASN A 366 38.15 12.50 -7.23
C ASN A 366 39.31 11.54 -7.55
N PRO A 367 39.67 11.36 -8.84
CA PRO A 367 41.02 10.93 -9.20
C PRO A 367 42.02 12.00 -8.72
N GLN A 368 42.89 11.58 -7.82
CA GLN A 368 43.87 12.41 -7.14
C GLN A 368 44.83 13.11 -8.14
N GLN A 369 44.75 14.45 -8.26
CA GLN A 369 45.91 15.22 -8.70
C GLN A 369 46.96 15.18 -7.59
N GLU A 370 47.98 14.34 -7.74
CA GLU A 370 49.14 14.39 -6.85
C GLU A 370 49.85 15.75 -6.97
N PRO A 371 50.23 16.39 -5.84
CA PRO A 371 51.05 17.60 -5.89
C PRO A 371 52.50 17.23 -6.26
N GLN A 372 52.82 17.23 -7.56
CA GLN A 372 54.20 17.10 -8.03
C GLN A 372 55.09 18.16 -7.36
N LYS A 373 56.05 17.70 -6.55
CA LYS A 373 57.05 18.53 -5.90
C LYS A 373 57.87 19.28 -6.96
N LYS A 374 57.69 20.60 -7.06
CA LYS A 374 58.44 21.45 -7.99
C LYS A 374 59.94 21.44 -7.67
N GLY A 375 60.70 20.74 -8.50
CA GLY A 375 62.16 20.81 -8.54
C GLY A 375 62.67 22.22 -8.83
N ARG A 376 63.90 22.51 -8.37
CA ARG A 376 64.54 23.84 -8.43
C ARG A 376 64.64 24.39 -9.86
N LYS A 377 64.29 25.66 -10.04
CA LYS A 377 64.63 26.45 -11.24
C LYS A 377 66.14 26.75 -11.28
N ARG A 378 66.77 26.59 -12.45
CA ARG A 378 67.79 27.52 -12.98
C ARG A 378 67.58 27.69 -14.51
N PRO A 379 67.95 28.84 -15.09
CA PRO A 379 67.44 29.26 -16.40
C PRO A 379 68.42 29.02 -17.55
N ARG A 380 67.91 29.05 -18.78
CA ARG A 380 68.69 29.53 -19.94
C ARG A 380 67.81 30.23 -20.96
N ASP A 381 68.31 31.35 -21.46
CA ASP A 381 67.60 32.28 -22.34
C ASP A 381 67.50 31.86 -23.81
N ARG A 382 66.44 32.36 -24.45
CA ARG A 382 66.32 32.93 -25.81
C ARG A 382 67.13 32.31 -26.96
N TYR A 383 66.42 31.93 -28.02
CA TYR A 383 66.31 32.60 -29.34
C TYR A 383 65.36 31.72 -30.20
N GLY A 384 64.41 32.20 -31.01
CA GLY A 384 63.88 33.55 -31.23
C GLY A 384 62.65 33.53 -32.17
N THR A 385 62.03 34.70 -32.35
CA THR A 385 61.22 35.10 -33.54
C THR A 385 59.87 34.38 -33.83
N ALA A 386 58.78 35.14 -33.65
CA ALA A 386 57.41 34.90 -34.16
C ALA A 386 57.20 35.70 -35.48
N PRO A 387 56.01 35.82 -36.13
CA PRO A 387 54.65 35.31 -35.84
C PRO A 387 54.11 34.43 -37.02
N SER A 388 52.82 34.19 -37.32
CA SER A 388 51.56 34.83 -36.89
C SER A 388 50.30 33.95 -37.01
N GLN A 389 49.14 34.60 -36.79
CA GLN A 389 47.76 34.15 -36.80
C GLN A 389 47.18 33.94 -38.22
N GLN A 390 46.20 33.02 -38.37
CA GLN A 390 44.80 33.39 -38.62
C GLN A 390 43.81 32.21 -38.44
N GLN A 391 42.96 32.33 -37.43
CA GLN A 391 41.57 31.81 -37.40
C GLN A 391 40.67 32.84 -38.13
N PRO A 392 39.37 32.59 -38.46
CA PRO A 392 38.34 31.99 -37.58
C PRO A 392 37.34 31.07 -38.36
N PHE A 393 36.08 30.76 -38.00
CA PHE A 393 35.13 30.99 -36.88
C PHE A 393 34.34 29.67 -36.68
N ALA A 394 33.98 29.20 -35.46
CA ALA A 394 32.80 29.52 -34.62
C ALA A 394 31.41 29.21 -35.25
N ARG A 395 30.40 28.63 -34.56
CA ARG A 395 30.24 27.91 -33.25
C ARG A 395 28.75 27.43 -33.16
N PRO A 396 28.16 27.18 -31.97
CA PRO A 396 28.13 25.95 -31.15
C PRO A 396 26.84 25.10 -31.25
N GLU A 397 26.91 23.82 -30.87
CA GLU A 397 25.84 23.21 -30.07
C GLU A 397 26.12 23.43 -28.58
N ALA A 398 25.09 23.76 -27.80
CA ALA A 398 25.19 24.03 -26.36
C ALA A 398 24.41 22.97 -25.57
N THR A 399 25.13 22.06 -24.90
CA THR A 399 24.54 21.13 -23.95
C THR A 399 24.15 21.88 -22.68
N GLN A 400 22.87 22.21 -22.52
CA GLN A 400 22.38 22.85 -21.29
C GLN A 400 22.30 21.84 -20.14
N GLN A 401 23.04 22.15 -19.08
CA GLN A 401 22.92 21.51 -17.78
C GLN A 401 21.46 21.53 -17.31
N HIS A 402 20.89 20.36 -17.03
CA HIS A 402 19.66 20.25 -16.27
C HIS A 402 19.99 19.68 -14.90
N GLY A 403 19.75 20.47 -13.85
CA GLY A 403 19.97 20.05 -12.48
C GLY A 403 19.02 18.91 -12.11
N LEU A 404 19.54 17.89 -11.44
CA LEU A 404 18.72 16.83 -10.87
C LEU A 404 17.91 17.41 -9.69
N GLN A 405 16.64 17.77 -9.94
CA GLN A 405 15.69 17.94 -8.84
C GLN A 405 15.51 16.58 -8.13
N LEU A 406 15.52 16.63 -6.80
CA LEU A 406 15.24 15.49 -5.94
C LEU A 406 13.73 15.25 -5.90
N ASN A 407 13.29 14.08 -6.36
CA ASN A 407 11.93 13.60 -6.11
C ASN A 407 11.86 13.04 -4.66
N PRO A 408 10.89 13.41 -3.80
CA PRO A 408 10.87 13.03 -2.39
C PRO A 408 10.65 11.54 -2.08
N PHE A 409 10.12 10.74 -3.02
CA PHE A 409 9.69 9.37 -2.73
C PHE A 409 10.71 8.31 -3.17
N GLY A 410 11.66 8.03 -2.28
CA GLY A 410 12.76 7.09 -2.52
C GLY A 410 12.36 5.61 -2.65
N LEU A 411 12.04 5.17 -3.86
CA LEU A 411 12.17 3.78 -4.31
C LEU A 411 12.89 3.76 -5.68
N ALA A 412 14.21 3.57 -5.64
CA ALA A 412 15.01 3.50 -6.87
C ALA A 412 14.76 2.19 -7.62
N GLY A 413 13.94 2.25 -8.67
CA GLY A 413 13.81 1.16 -9.64
C GLY A 413 15.12 0.98 -10.41
N VAL A 414 15.72 -0.21 -10.33
CA VAL A 414 16.88 -0.55 -11.16
C VAL A 414 16.40 -0.76 -12.60
N VAL A 415 16.86 0.09 -13.51
CA VAL A 415 16.69 -0.10 -14.96
C VAL A 415 17.55 -1.28 -15.38
N LEU A 416 16.92 -2.41 -15.69
CA LEU A 416 17.55 -3.53 -16.40
C LEU A 416 17.48 -3.28 -17.91
N PRO A 417 18.61 -3.30 -18.65
CA PRO A 417 18.57 -3.27 -20.10
C PRO A 417 17.99 -4.57 -20.66
N TYR A 418 17.15 -4.41 -21.67
CA TYR A 418 16.48 -5.49 -22.40
C TYR A 418 17.49 -6.43 -23.09
N MET A 419 17.44 -7.73 -22.78
CA MET A 419 18.23 -8.77 -23.46
C MET A 419 17.30 -9.76 -24.16
N ASN A 420 17.62 -10.02 -25.43
CA ASN A 420 16.79 -10.74 -26.39
C ASN A 420 16.78 -12.26 -26.11
N PRO A 421 15.63 -12.96 -26.10
CA PRO A 421 15.59 -14.38 -25.73
C PRO A 421 15.83 -15.30 -26.93
N LEU A 422 17.09 -15.67 -27.20
CA LEU A 422 17.46 -16.80 -28.07
C LEU A 422 18.95 -17.19 -27.92
N ALA A 423 19.30 -17.87 -26.82
CA ALA A 423 20.56 -18.60 -26.67
C ALA A 423 20.35 -19.75 -25.67
N ALA A 424 20.71 -20.97 -26.05
CA ALA A 424 20.56 -22.18 -25.24
C ALA A 424 21.88 -22.56 -24.54
N THR A 425 21.81 -23.64 -23.73
CA THR A 425 22.90 -24.34 -23.00
C THR A 425 23.31 -23.76 -21.63
N PRO A 426 23.88 -24.58 -20.71
CA PRO A 426 23.52 -25.97 -20.40
C PRO A 426 23.24 -26.18 -18.89
N GLN A 427 22.64 -27.31 -18.52
CA GLN A 427 22.54 -27.72 -17.11
C GLN A 427 23.93 -28.12 -16.55
N SER A 428 24.23 -27.71 -15.32
CA SER A 428 25.38 -28.20 -14.54
C SER A 428 24.91 -28.84 -13.25
N VAL A 429 25.43 -30.04 -12.96
CA VAL A 429 25.07 -30.89 -11.82
C VAL A 429 25.94 -30.50 -10.62
N TYR A 430 25.34 -30.30 -9.46
CA TYR A 430 26.07 -30.15 -8.19
C TYR A 430 26.41 -31.52 -7.59
N TYR A 431 27.70 -31.83 -7.51
CA TYR A 431 28.21 -32.87 -6.60
C TYR A 431 28.62 -32.25 -5.27
N GLY A 432 28.04 -32.71 -4.16
CA GLY A 432 28.54 -32.44 -2.82
C GLY A 432 29.62 -33.44 -2.44
N GLN A 433 30.80 -32.98 -2.04
CA GLN A 433 31.95 -33.82 -1.72
C GLN A 433 32.17 -33.89 -0.21
N GLN A 434 31.83 -35.03 0.41
CA GLN A 434 32.21 -35.37 1.79
C GLN A 434 33.52 -36.18 1.77
N ASN A 435 34.41 -35.92 2.75
CA ASN A 435 35.73 -36.53 2.83
C ASN A 435 35.81 -37.69 3.84
N GLY A 436 36.29 -38.85 3.38
CA GLY A 436 36.85 -39.94 4.21
C GLY A 436 35.84 -40.81 4.99
N ILE A 437 36.03 -42.12 5.17
CA ILE A 437 37.21 -42.98 4.99
C ILE A 437 36.82 -44.29 4.26
N VAL A 438 37.80 -44.90 3.59
CA VAL A 438 37.68 -46.04 2.66
C VAL A 438 37.88 -47.40 3.37
N LEU A 439 37.05 -48.42 3.07
CA LEU A 439 37.44 -49.68 2.36
C LEU A 439 36.19 -50.60 2.13
N PRO A 440 36.21 -51.53 1.14
CA PRO A 440 34.99 -52.01 0.46
C PRO A 440 34.84 -53.57 0.51
N PRO A 441 34.20 -54.24 -0.47
CA PRO A 441 32.78 -54.62 -0.40
C PRO A 441 32.56 -56.15 -0.38
N GLN A 442 31.34 -56.58 -0.08
CA GLN A 442 30.87 -57.96 -0.34
C GLN A 442 29.49 -57.94 -1.01
N PHE A 443 29.28 -58.87 -1.93
CA PHE A 443 28.17 -58.91 -2.90
C PHE A 443 26.80 -59.29 -2.28
N HIS A 444 25.72 -58.71 -2.85
CA HIS A 444 24.48 -59.33 -3.40
C HIS A 444 23.94 -60.70 -2.88
N PRO A 445 22.63 -61.04 -3.08
CA PRO A 445 21.45 -60.20 -3.43
C PRO A 445 20.07 -60.62 -2.83
N ALA A 446 19.04 -59.84 -3.20
CA ALA A 446 17.68 -60.26 -3.59
C ALA A 446 16.59 -60.66 -2.57
N TYR A 447 15.36 -60.63 -3.11
CA TYR A 447 14.06 -61.17 -2.69
C TYR A 447 12.99 -60.24 -2.08
N TYR A 448 12.12 -59.81 -3.00
CA TYR A 448 10.65 -59.82 -2.98
C TYR A 448 9.83 -58.61 -2.49
N SER A 449 8.90 -58.30 -3.39
CA SER A 449 7.67 -57.52 -3.25
C SER A 449 6.60 -58.22 -2.42
N GLN A 450 5.82 -57.43 -1.67
CA GLN A 450 4.37 -57.29 -1.89
C GLN A 450 3.98 -55.83 -1.65
#